data_AF-A0A354UMP8-F1
#
_entry.id   AF-A0A354UMP8-F1
#
_cell.length_a   1.000
_cell.length_b   1.000
_cell.length_c   1.000
_cell.angle_alpha   90.00
_cell.angle_beta   90.00
_cell.angle_gamma   90.00
#
_symmetry.space_group_name_H-M   'P 1'
#
loop_
_entity.id
_entity.type
_entity.pdbx_description
1 polymer ?
#
loop_
_entity_poly.entity_id
_entity_poly.type
_entity_poly.pdbx_seq_one_letter_code
_entity_poly.pdbx_strand_id
1 'polypeptide(L)'
;DILNAETVERIAALGVSGAALYSGSDELNLPFFSLGAAGVISVLSNVLPKEVLRVYRLFTDGKIEECVKAQTRLNGLIGALFIDVNPIPIKYAMALFGACENVLRSPLVTLDEDKKEILRREWEKIV
;
A
#
# COMPACT_ATOMS: atom_id res chain seq x y z
N ASP A 1 13.65 11.05 1.29
CA ASP A 1 13.39 10.74 2.71
C ASP A 1 12.67 11.86 3.46
N ILE A 2 11.39 12.14 3.13
CA ILE A 2 10.54 13.15 3.83
C ILE A 2 9.41 12.47 4.63
N LEU A 3 9.32 11.13 4.63
CA LEU A 3 8.23 10.37 5.25
C LEU A 3 8.79 9.35 6.25
N ASN A 4 9.42 9.83 7.32
CA ASN A 4 9.72 9.00 8.50
C ASN A 4 8.62 9.18 9.56
N ALA A 5 8.44 8.18 10.44
CA ALA A 5 7.41 8.21 11.49
C ALA A 5 7.44 9.49 12.34
N GLU A 6 8.64 10.06 12.53
CA GLU A 6 8.86 11.33 13.23
C GLU A 6 8.15 12.52 12.55
N THR A 7 8.17 12.60 11.22
CA THR A 7 7.47 13.66 10.48
C THR A 7 5.96 13.53 10.64
N VAL A 8 5.45 12.30 10.67
CA VAL A 8 4.02 12.02 10.85
C VAL A 8 3.58 12.39 12.26
N GLU A 9 4.36 12.03 13.27
CA GLU A 9 4.13 12.43 14.66
C GLU A 9 4.09 13.96 14.79
N ARG A 10 5.05 14.67 14.18
CA ARG A 10 5.07 16.15 14.16
C ARG A 10 3.82 16.72 13.50
N ILE A 11 3.37 16.19 12.36
CA ILE A 11 2.16 16.66 11.67
C ILE A 11 0.91 16.40 12.52
N ALA A 12 0.81 15.22 13.15
CA ALA A 12 -0.28 14.91 14.06
C ALA A 12 -0.27 15.86 15.29
N ALA A 13 0.91 16.15 15.84
CA ALA A 13 1.09 17.05 16.98
C ALA A 13 0.81 18.52 16.66
N LEU A 14 0.97 18.96 15.40
CA LEU A 14 0.57 20.31 14.96
C LEU A 14 -0.94 20.54 15.10
N GLY A 15 -1.74 19.47 15.24
CA GLY A 15 -3.15 19.58 15.60
C GLY A 15 -3.93 20.45 14.63
N VAL A 16 -3.71 20.28 13.32
CA VAL A 16 -4.41 21.07 12.29
C VAL A 16 -5.90 20.76 12.36
N SER A 17 -6.62 21.61 13.08
CA SER A 17 -8.06 21.49 13.28
C SER A 17 -8.77 21.44 11.93
N GLY A 18 -9.57 20.38 11.73
CA GLY A 18 -10.33 20.15 10.49
C GLY A 18 -9.58 19.40 9.39
N ALA A 19 -8.32 18.98 9.58
CA ALA A 19 -7.60 18.15 8.62
C ALA A 19 -7.59 16.67 9.03
N ALA A 20 -7.85 15.78 8.07
CA ALA A 20 -7.75 14.33 8.25
C ALA A 20 -6.38 13.83 7.77
N LEU A 21 -5.71 13.03 8.60
CA LEU A 21 -4.45 12.36 8.25
C LEU A 21 -4.75 11.05 7.52
N TYR A 22 -4.04 10.78 6.43
CA TYR A 22 -4.13 9.52 5.69
C TYR A 22 -2.74 8.92 5.47
N SER A 23 -2.63 7.60 5.54
CA SER A 23 -1.42 6.91 5.07
C SER A 23 -1.32 7.03 3.56
N GLY A 24 -0.18 7.48 3.05
CA GLY A 24 0.12 7.53 1.62
C GLY A 24 0.96 6.36 1.10
N SER A 25 1.35 5.44 1.98
CA SER A 25 2.21 4.28 1.66
C SER A 25 1.67 3.04 2.36
N ASP A 26 1.39 1.99 1.59
CA ASP A 26 0.70 0.80 2.09
C ASP A 26 1.49 0.05 3.18
N GLU A 27 2.82 0.15 3.17
CA GLU A 27 3.73 -0.42 4.15
C GLU A 27 3.73 0.33 5.49
N LEU A 28 3.25 1.59 5.51
CA LEU A 28 3.19 2.44 6.70
C LEU A 28 1.78 2.57 7.29
N ASN A 29 0.81 1.79 6.81
CA ASN A 29 -0.58 1.88 7.26
C ASN A 29 -0.73 1.75 8.78
N LEU A 30 -0.12 0.73 9.41
CA LEU A 30 -0.22 0.53 10.85
C LEU A 30 0.39 1.67 11.68
N PRO A 31 1.62 2.15 11.40
CA PRO A 31 2.15 3.35 12.03
C PRO A 31 1.20 4.54 11.93
N PHE A 32 0.66 4.83 10.74
CA PHE A 32 -0.25 5.96 10.56
C PHE A 32 -1.56 5.79 11.35
N PHE A 33 -2.12 4.58 11.38
CA PHE A 33 -3.31 4.30 12.18
C PHE A 33 -3.06 4.54 13.67
N SER A 34 -1.89 4.14 14.19
CA SER A 34 -1.52 4.39 15.59
C SER A 34 -1.39 5.88 15.95
N LEU A 35 -1.17 6.74 14.94
CA LEU A 35 -1.12 8.20 15.07
C LEU A 35 -2.48 8.88 14.80
N GLY A 36 -3.56 8.11 14.67
CA GLY A 36 -4.90 8.64 14.46
C GLY A 36 -5.26 8.94 13.00
N ALA A 37 -4.59 8.32 12.03
CA ALA A 37 -4.97 8.45 10.63
C ALA A 37 -6.42 7.98 10.39
N ALA A 38 -7.17 8.77 9.62
CA ALA A 38 -8.55 8.50 9.24
C ALA A 38 -8.69 7.38 8.20
N GLY A 39 -7.60 7.02 7.53
CA GLY A 39 -7.59 5.95 6.53
C GLY A 39 -6.31 5.93 5.71
N VAL A 40 -6.43 5.47 4.46
CA VAL A 40 -5.30 5.31 3.54
C VAL A 40 -5.65 5.80 2.15
N ILE A 41 -4.63 6.27 1.43
CA ILE A 41 -4.64 6.47 -0.02
C ILE A 41 -3.66 5.42 -0.57
N SER A 42 -4.20 4.39 -1.22
CA SER A 42 -3.52 3.09 -1.37
C SER A 42 -3.26 2.73 -2.82
N VAL A 43 -2.04 2.21 -3.08
CA VAL A 43 -1.67 1.59 -4.35
C VAL A 43 -2.28 0.18 -4.42
N LEU A 44 -2.13 -0.60 -3.34
CA LEU A 44 -2.60 -1.98 -3.23
C LEU A 44 -4.11 -2.12 -3.47
N SER A 45 -4.90 -1.10 -3.10
CA SER A 45 -6.36 -1.08 -3.25
C SER A 45 -6.84 -1.17 -4.70
N ASN A 46 -5.99 -0.93 -5.70
CA ASN A 46 -6.33 -1.13 -7.12
C ASN A 46 -6.56 -2.61 -7.47
N VAL A 47 -5.96 -3.53 -6.71
CA VAL A 47 -6.05 -4.99 -6.95
C VAL A 47 -6.64 -5.75 -5.77
N LEU A 48 -6.41 -5.29 -4.53
CA LEU A 48 -6.86 -5.96 -3.31
C LEU A 48 -7.59 -5.01 -2.33
N PRO A 49 -8.65 -4.29 -2.77
CA PRO A 49 -9.34 -3.32 -1.92
C PRO A 49 -9.96 -3.95 -0.67
N LYS A 50 -10.42 -5.20 -0.74
CA LYS A 50 -11.01 -5.92 0.40
C LYS A 50 -10.00 -6.19 1.50
N GLU A 51 -8.76 -6.51 1.15
CA GLU A 51 -7.69 -6.76 2.12
C GLU A 51 -7.25 -5.47 2.81
N VAL A 52 -7.12 -4.37 2.06
CA VAL A 52 -6.81 -3.04 2.64
C VAL A 52 -7.91 -2.61 3.62
N LEU A 53 -9.19 -2.74 3.22
CA LEU A 53 -10.31 -2.45 4.10
C LEU A 53 -10.34 -3.36 5.33
N ARG A 54 -9.95 -4.63 5.19
CA ARG A 54 -9.86 -5.58 6.31
C ARG A 54 -8.83 -5.13 7.34
N VAL A 55 -7.64 -4.70 6.92
CA VAL A 55 -6.62 -4.17 7.84
C VAL A 55 -7.17 -2.98 8.61
N TYR A 56 -7.76 -2.01 7.90
CA TYR A 56 -8.34 -0.82 8.54
C TYR A 56 -9.45 -1.16 9.54
N ARG A 57 -10.39 -2.05 9.18
CA ARG A 57 -11.47 -2.49 10.08
C ARG A 57 -10.95 -3.20 11.33
N LEU A 58 -9.99 -4.11 11.17
CA LEU A 58 -9.39 -4.80 12.32
C LEU A 58 -8.72 -3.80 13.26
N PHE A 59 -8.08 -2.75 12.74
CA PHE A 59 -7.52 -1.69 13.56
C PHE A 59 -8.60 -0.93 14.33
N THR A 60 -9.64 -0.44 13.64
CA THR A 60 -10.72 0.35 14.27
C THR A 60 -11.56 -0.44 15.25
N ASP A 61 -11.66 -1.76 15.05
CA ASP A 61 -12.36 -2.68 15.95
C ASP A 61 -11.49 -3.09 17.17
N GLY A 62 -10.26 -2.57 17.29
CA GLY A 62 -9.34 -2.88 18.39
C GLY A 62 -8.68 -4.27 18.29
N LYS A 63 -8.80 -4.95 17.16
CA LYS A 63 -8.29 -6.31 16.90
C LYS A 63 -6.83 -6.27 16.43
N ILE A 64 -5.95 -5.75 17.29
CA ILE A 64 -4.58 -5.38 16.90
C ILE A 64 -3.75 -6.58 16.42
N GLU A 65 -3.79 -7.73 17.10
CA GLU A 65 -3.01 -8.91 16.68
C GLU A 65 -3.42 -9.41 15.28
N GLU A 66 -4.71 -9.43 15.01
CA GLU A 66 -5.28 -9.86 13.72
C GLU A 66 -4.97 -8.83 12.63
N CYS A 67 -4.99 -7.54 12.98
CA CYS A 67 -4.59 -6.44 12.11
C CYS A 67 -3.12 -6.57 11.69
N VAL A 68 -2.21 -6.81 12.64
CA VAL A 68 -0.78 -7.02 12.37
C VAL A 68 -0.57 -8.23 11.47
N LYS A 69 -1.24 -9.35 11.74
CA LYS A 69 -1.18 -10.56 10.89
C LYS A 69 -1.66 -10.27 9.47
N ALA A 70 -2.79 -9.57 9.33
CA ALA A 70 -3.36 -9.20 8.03
C ALA A 70 -2.42 -8.29 7.23
N GLN A 71 -1.86 -7.24 7.85
CA GLN A 71 -0.89 -6.36 7.20
C GLN A 71 0.39 -7.12 6.82
N THR A 72 0.93 -7.91 7.75
CA THR A 72 2.21 -8.64 7.54
C THR A 72 2.10 -9.62 6.37
N ARG A 73 0.95 -10.28 6.22
CA ARG A 73 0.67 -11.14 5.07
C ARG A 73 0.82 -10.38 3.73
N LEU A 74 0.44 -9.11 3.69
CA LEU A 74 0.47 -8.29 2.47
C LEU A 74 1.84 -7.67 2.18
N ASN A 75 2.72 -7.55 3.18
CA ASN A 75 3.98 -6.81 3.06
C ASN A 75 4.91 -7.30 1.94
N GLY A 76 4.90 -8.61 1.63
CA GLY A 76 5.67 -9.14 0.50
C GLY A 76 5.20 -8.57 -0.84
N LEU A 77 3.88 -8.59 -1.09
CA LEU A 77 3.28 -8.02 -2.28
C LEU A 77 3.39 -6.49 -2.31
N ILE A 78 3.20 -5.82 -1.16
CA ILE A 78 3.42 -4.37 -1.05
C ILE A 78 4.86 -4.04 -1.45
N GLY A 79 5.86 -4.72 -0.90
CA GLY A 79 7.26 -4.49 -1.28
C GLY A 79 7.50 -4.66 -2.78
N ALA A 80 6.90 -5.68 -3.40
CA ALA A 80 7.00 -5.89 -4.85
C ALA A 80 6.29 -4.81 -5.68
N LEU A 81 5.20 -4.23 -5.18
CA LEU A 81 4.50 -3.10 -5.83
C LEU A 81 5.30 -1.79 -5.79
N PHE A 82 6.32 -1.69 -4.93
CA PHE A 82 7.18 -0.52 -4.80
C PHE A 82 8.64 -0.80 -5.22
N ILE A 83 8.89 -1.90 -5.94
CA ILE A 83 10.22 -2.26 -6.48
C ILE A 83 10.73 -1.31 -7.59
N ASP A 84 9.82 -0.50 -8.13
CA ASP A 84 10.08 0.51 -9.16
C ASP A 84 9.11 1.70 -8.98
N VAL A 85 9.26 2.72 -9.83
CA VAL A 85 8.46 3.95 -9.78
C VAL A 85 6.98 3.66 -9.99
N ASN A 86 6.13 4.09 -9.05
CA ASN A 86 4.68 4.05 -9.23
C ASN A 86 4.23 4.97 -10.40
N PRO A 87 3.28 4.53 -11.25
CA PRO A 87 2.45 3.31 -11.15
C PRO A 87 2.96 2.10 -11.97
N ILE A 88 4.24 1.99 -12.32
CA ILE A 88 4.75 0.90 -13.20
C ILE A 88 4.40 -0.50 -12.64
N PRO A 89 4.72 -0.85 -11.38
CA PRO A 89 4.47 -2.21 -10.89
C PRO A 89 2.98 -2.51 -10.70
N ILE A 90 2.20 -1.56 -10.17
CA ILE A 90 0.75 -1.76 -9.99
C ILE A 90 0.02 -1.90 -11.33
N LYS A 91 0.46 -1.22 -12.40
CA LYS A 91 -0.10 -1.39 -13.74
C LYS A 91 0.13 -2.80 -14.28
N TYR A 92 1.30 -3.38 -14.04
CA TYR A 92 1.58 -4.77 -14.36
C TYR A 92 0.70 -5.74 -13.54
N ALA A 93 0.57 -5.51 -12.23
CA ALA A 93 -0.31 -6.30 -11.37
C ALA A 93 -1.79 -6.25 -11.80
N MET A 94 -2.29 -5.08 -12.18
CA MET A 94 -3.65 -4.93 -12.73
C MET A 94 -3.85 -5.68 -14.06
N ALA A 95 -2.80 -5.79 -14.88
CA ALA A 95 -2.83 -6.59 -16.08
C ALA A 95 -2.82 -8.10 -15.79
N LEU A 96 -2.04 -8.55 -14.80
CA LEU A 96 -2.12 -9.93 -14.29
C LEU A 96 -3.51 -10.26 -13.75
N PHE A 97 -4.17 -9.29 -13.12
CA PHE A 97 -5.55 -9.41 -12.64
C PHE A 97 -6.60 -9.41 -13.77
N GLY A 98 -6.19 -9.15 -15.02
CA GLY A 98 -7.09 -9.08 -16.17
C GLY A 98 -7.96 -7.82 -16.23
N ALA A 99 -7.63 -6.78 -15.45
CA ALA A 99 -8.43 -5.54 -15.40
C ALA A 99 -8.07 -4.53 -16.50
N CYS A 100 -6.85 -4.58 -17.04
CA CYS A 100 -6.42 -3.71 -18.13
C CYS A 100 -5.21 -4.27 -18.88
N GLU A 101 -4.86 -3.68 -20.01
CA GLU A 101 -3.57 -3.96 -20.67
C GLU A 101 -2.39 -3.34 -19.89
N ASN A 102 -1.21 -3.98 -19.95
CA ASN A 102 0.03 -3.47 -19.36
C ASN A 102 0.69 -2.43 -20.28
N VAL A 103 -0.03 -1.34 -20.54
CA VAL A 103 0.43 -0.22 -21.37
C VAL A 103 0.58 1.03 -20.51
N LEU A 104 1.76 1.64 -20.58
CA LEU A 104 2.12 2.87 -19.89
C LEU A 104 2.38 3.98 -20.91
N ARG A 105 2.16 5.23 -20.51
CA ARG A 105 2.52 6.39 -21.31
C ARG A 105 3.93 6.84 -20.93
N SER A 106 4.73 7.17 -21.94
CA SER A 106 6.04 7.80 -21.77
C SER A 106 5.95 9.03 -20.84
N PRO A 107 6.94 9.26 -19.95
CA PRO A 107 8.26 8.62 -19.87
C PRO A 107 8.30 7.26 -19.15
N LEU A 108 7.16 6.76 -18.67
CA LEU A 108 7.11 5.46 -18.00
C LEU A 108 7.26 4.32 -19.01
N VAL A 109 7.98 3.29 -18.60
CA VAL A 109 8.18 2.04 -19.35
C VAL A 109 7.68 0.86 -18.53
N THR A 110 7.41 -0.26 -19.20
CA THR A 110 7.02 -1.48 -18.50
C THR A 110 8.15 -1.99 -17.61
N LEU A 111 7.76 -2.64 -16.53
CA LEU A 111 8.67 -3.27 -15.58
C LEU A 111 9.64 -4.25 -16.26
N ASP A 112 10.89 -4.30 -15.82
CA ASP A 112 11.90 -5.27 -16.29
C ASP A 112 11.49 -6.71 -15.93
N GLU A 113 11.94 -7.70 -16.71
CA GLU A 113 11.51 -9.10 -16.56
C GLU A 113 11.87 -9.72 -15.20
N ASP A 114 13.03 -9.38 -14.64
CA ASP A 114 13.45 -9.83 -13.31
C ASP A 114 12.52 -9.31 -12.21
N LYS A 115 12.12 -8.04 -12.29
CA LYS A 115 11.17 -7.40 -11.37
C LYS A 115 9.75 -7.93 -11.57
N LYS A 116 9.35 -8.23 -12.82
CA LYS A 116 8.06 -8.89 -13.11
C LYS A 116 7.96 -10.24 -12.41
N GLU A 117 9.02 -11.05 -12.44
CA GLU A 117 9.04 -12.34 -11.79
C GLU A 117 8.96 -12.22 -10.27
N ILE A 118 9.66 -11.25 -9.67
CA ILE A 118 9.51 -10.94 -8.23
C ILE A 118 8.05 -10.61 -7.90
N LEU A 119 7.42 -9.72 -8.68
CA LEU A 119 6.02 -9.33 -8.46
C LEU A 119 5.07 -10.52 -8.63
N ARG A 120 5.23 -11.32 -9.68
CA ARG A 120 4.43 -12.54 -9.91
C ARG A 120 4.53 -13.51 -8.74
N ARG A 121 5.74 -13.75 -8.22
CA ARG A 121 5.95 -14.65 -7.09
C ARG A 121 5.26 -14.17 -5.83
N GLU A 122 5.31 -12.87 -5.52
CA GLU A 122 4.60 -12.33 -4.35
C GLU A 122 3.08 -12.28 -4.57
N TRP A 123 2.64 -12.06 -5.82
CA TRP A 123 1.23 -12.09 -6.21
C TRP A 123 0.58 -13.46 -5.97
N GLU A 124 1.23 -14.55 -6.42
CA GLU A 124 0.74 -15.94 -6.27
C GLU A 124 0.62 -16.40 -4.81
N LYS A 125 1.27 -15.73 -3.86
CA LYS A 125 1.10 -16.03 -2.42
C LYS A 125 -0.21 -15.47 -1.85
N ILE A 126 -0.82 -14.52 -2.53
CA ILE A 126 -1.93 -13.72 -2.00
C ILE A 126 -3.23 -13.97 -2.76
N VAL A 127 -3.16 -14.02 -4.09
CA VAL A 127 -4.26 -14.16 -5.05
C VAL A 127 -4.35 -15.59 -5.55
#